data_AF-A0A3P9ATW5-F1
#
_entry.id   AF-A0A3P9ATW5-F1
#
_cell.length_a   1.000
_cell.length_b   1.000
_cell.length_c   1.000
_cell.angle_alpha   90.00
_cell.angle_beta   90.00
_cell.angle_gamma   90.00
#
_symmetry.space_group_name_H-M   'P 1'
#
loop_
_entity.id
_entity.type
_entity.pdbx_description
1 polymer ?
#
loop_
_entity_poly.entity_id
_entity_poly.type
_entity_poly.pdbx_seq_one_letter_code
_entity_poly.pdbx_strand_id
1 'polypeptide(L)'
;PDNLPLLPALKHSTSSLSTCFLVPSPSDLQFEWYTAFVNITYVDPATSELRTEKTECGRYGEHSPKRDAKGVLVLPAAPLDRQACDPNTRFAVPAQAGAWVALIARGNCTYKDKIRHAAAHNASAVVIFNVGSTNTNDTITMPHSGR
;
A
#
# COMPACT_ATOMS: atom_id res chain seq x y z
N PRO A 1 -16.87 5.90 -1.91
CA PRO A 1 -15.98 4.93 -2.60
C PRO A 1 -14.48 5.31 -2.50
N ASP A 2 -14.15 6.61 -2.43
CA ASP A 2 -12.77 7.13 -2.37
C ASP A 2 -12.13 7.19 -0.96
N ASN A 3 -12.78 6.63 0.06
CA ASN A 3 -12.35 6.70 1.47
C ASN A 3 -11.69 5.40 1.98
N LEU A 4 -11.04 4.64 1.10
CA LEU A 4 -10.24 3.49 1.57
C LEU A 4 -8.93 3.98 2.20
N PRO A 5 -8.55 3.42 3.36
CA PRO A 5 -7.22 3.63 3.91
C PRO A 5 -6.18 3.13 2.92
N LEU A 6 -5.25 4.00 2.58
CA LEU A 6 -4.11 3.71 1.73
C LEU A 6 -2.94 3.29 2.60
N LEU A 7 -2.62 2.00 2.53
CA LEU A 7 -1.50 1.42 3.27
C LEU A 7 -0.25 1.35 2.37
N PRO A 8 0.96 1.40 2.92
CA PRO A 8 2.18 1.23 2.13
C PRO A 8 2.63 -0.22 1.95
N ALA A 9 3.55 -0.45 1.01
CA ALA A 9 4.09 -1.76 0.66
C ALA A 9 5.38 -2.09 1.43
N LEU A 10 5.56 -3.36 1.81
CA LEU A 10 6.80 -3.87 2.40
C LEU A 10 7.90 -4.12 1.36
N LYS A 11 9.15 -4.14 1.86
CA LYS A 11 10.34 -4.65 1.18
C LYS A 11 11.04 -5.67 2.09
N HIS A 12 11.43 -6.83 1.55
CA HIS A 12 12.38 -7.73 2.20
C HIS A 12 13.70 -6.98 2.40
N SER A 13 14.20 -6.88 3.64
CA SER A 13 15.49 -6.25 3.92
C SER A 13 16.33 -7.11 4.84
N THR A 14 17.39 -7.68 4.28
CA THR A 14 18.50 -8.27 5.04
C THR A 14 19.32 -7.15 5.67
N SER A 15 19.40 -7.16 7.00
CA SER A 15 20.36 -6.46 7.90
C SER A 15 20.91 -5.09 7.48
N SER A 16 20.48 -4.04 8.17
CA SER A 16 21.33 -3.19 9.02
C SER A 16 20.48 -2.05 9.62
N LEU A 17 20.53 -1.89 10.95
CA LEU A 17 19.79 -0.84 11.66
C LEU A 17 20.38 0.54 11.30
N SER A 18 19.56 1.43 10.74
CA SER A 18 19.85 2.87 10.76
C SER A 18 18.55 3.66 10.94
N THR A 19 18.33 4.14 12.15
CA THR A 19 17.21 5.00 12.55
C THR A 19 17.38 6.39 11.95
N CYS A 20 16.46 6.81 11.07
CA CYS A 20 16.36 8.19 10.61
C CYS A 20 15.57 9.03 11.63
N PHE A 21 16.25 9.73 12.53
CA PHE A 21 15.68 10.88 13.24
C PHE A 21 16.34 12.15 12.69
N LEU A 22 15.63 12.86 11.80
CA LEU A 22 15.94 14.24 11.43
C LEU A 22 14.72 15.08 11.81
N VAL A 23 14.89 15.97 12.79
CA VAL A 23 13.87 16.94 13.21
C VAL A 23 13.88 18.12 12.21
N PRO A 24 12.77 18.43 11.52
CA PRO A 24 12.74 19.51 10.53
C PRO A 24 12.63 20.90 11.15
N SER A 25 13.22 21.90 10.46
CA SER A 25 13.22 23.33 10.79
C SER A 25 11.86 24.00 10.51
N PRO A 26 11.41 25.01 11.29
CA PRO A 26 10.02 25.49 11.30
C PRO A 26 9.59 26.45 10.17
N SER A 27 10.23 26.41 8.98
CA SER A 27 9.98 27.41 7.92
C SER A 27 9.11 26.96 6.74
N ASP A 28 8.63 25.71 6.69
CA ASP A 28 7.79 25.22 5.59
C ASP A 28 6.32 25.06 6.03
N LEU A 29 5.46 25.93 5.51
CA LEU A 29 4.01 25.84 5.69
C LEU A 29 3.46 24.57 5.01
N GLN A 30 3.11 23.60 5.87
CA GLN A 30 2.05 22.60 5.72
C GLN A 30 2.12 21.63 4.53
N PHE A 31 3.03 20.66 4.60
CA PHE A 31 2.73 19.31 4.11
C PHE A 31 2.68 18.36 5.31
N GLU A 32 1.53 18.28 5.97
CA GLU A 32 1.30 17.29 7.03
C GLU A 32 1.10 15.92 6.37
N TRP A 33 2.21 15.24 6.12
CA TRP A 33 2.19 13.86 5.65
C TRP A 33 2.20 12.91 6.84
N TYR A 34 1.37 11.87 6.76
CA TYR A 34 1.28 10.84 7.80
C TYR A 34 2.00 9.58 7.32
N THR A 35 3.01 9.12 8.06
CA THR A 35 3.53 7.77 7.90
C THR A 35 2.51 6.73 8.34
N ALA A 36 2.65 5.53 7.82
CA ALA A 36 1.90 4.37 8.25
C ALA A 36 2.87 3.27 8.69
N PHE A 37 2.54 2.65 9.82
CA PHE A 37 3.17 1.41 10.24
C PHE A 37 2.53 0.26 9.48
N VAL A 38 3.37 -0.50 8.79
CA VAL A 38 2.98 -1.71 8.07
C VAL A 38 3.42 -2.90 8.89
N ASN A 39 2.49 -3.82 9.12
CA ASN A 39 2.78 -5.09 9.77
C ASN A 39 2.32 -6.22 8.85
N ILE A 40 3.25 -6.99 8.30
CA ILE A 40 2.90 -8.13 7.43
C ILE A 40 3.32 -9.42 8.10
N THR A 41 2.39 -10.36 8.05
CA THR A 41 2.60 -11.72 8.47
C THR A 41 2.61 -12.61 7.23
N TYR A 42 3.65 -13.42 7.06
CA TYR A 42 3.80 -14.35 5.95
C TYR A 42 4.42 -15.66 6.41
N VAL A 43 4.23 -16.72 5.61
CA VAL A 43 4.92 -18.00 5.82
C VAL A 43 6.21 -17.95 5.01
N ASP A 44 7.34 -18.08 5.70
CA ASP A 44 8.65 -18.10 5.06
C ASP A 44 8.79 -19.36 4.20
N PRO A 45 9.07 -19.25 2.89
CA PRO A 45 9.16 -20.40 2.00
C PRO A 45 10.37 -21.31 2.30
N ALA A 46 11.42 -20.79 2.94
CA ALA A 46 12.61 -21.57 3.27
C ALA A 46 12.47 -22.31 4.61
N THR A 47 11.88 -21.66 5.62
CA THR A 47 11.76 -22.22 6.97
C THR A 47 10.38 -22.81 7.27
N SER A 48 9.37 -22.53 6.44
CA SER A 48 7.95 -22.85 6.67
C SER A 48 7.38 -22.26 7.97
N GLU A 49 8.07 -21.28 8.54
CA GLU A 49 7.70 -20.66 9.80
C GLU A 49 6.91 -19.37 9.57
N LEU A 50 6.00 -19.06 10.49
CA LEU A 50 5.27 -17.80 10.45
C LEU A 50 6.21 -16.65 10.85
N ARG A 51 6.45 -15.75 9.91
CA ARG A 51 7.23 -14.52 10.11
C ARG A 51 6.29 -13.33 10.16
N THR A 52 6.66 -12.35 10.98
CA THR A 52 5.97 -11.07 11.07
C THR A 52 6.99 -9.96 11.03
N GLU A 53 6.83 -9.05 10.06
CA GLU A 53 7.72 -7.91 9.84
C GLU A 53 6.94 -6.61 10.04
N LYS A 54 7.50 -5.73 10.87
CA LYS A 54 6.97 -4.39 11.11
C LYS A 54 7.91 -3.36 10.48
N THR A 55 7.35 -2.42 9.74
CA THR A 55 8.14 -1.39 9.05
C THR A 55 7.36 -0.09 8.96
N GLU A 56 8.01 1.04 9.24
CA GLU A 56 7.48 2.39 9.04
C GLU A 56 8.03 2.97 7.73
N CYS A 57 7.67 2.37 6.60
CA CYS A 57 8.20 2.75 5.29
C CYS A 57 7.12 3.05 4.27
N GLY A 58 5.99 3.58 4.70
CA GLY A 58 5.33 4.44 3.74
C GLY A 58 4.27 5.33 4.32
N ARG A 59 3.45 5.84 3.43
CA ARG A 59 2.75 7.09 3.63
C ARG A 59 1.29 6.95 3.23
N TYR A 60 0.40 7.44 4.08
CA TYR A 60 -1.00 7.56 3.72
C TYR A 60 -1.15 8.52 2.54
N GLY A 61 -2.10 8.25 1.64
CA GLY A 61 -2.49 9.25 0.65
C GLY A 61 -3.05 10.50 1.34
N GLU A 62 -2.89 11.65 0.70
CA GLU A 62 -3.28 12.96 1.23
C GLU A 62 -4.73 12.95 1.77
N HIS A 63 -5.67 12.52 0.94
CA HIS A 63 -7.10 12.41 1.27
C HIS A 63 -7.52 11.05 1.83
N SER A 64 -6.57 10.14 2.09
CA SER A 64 -6.87 8.87 2.73
C SER A 64 -7.29 9.09 4.18
N PRO A 65 -8.30 8.37 4.68
CA PRO A 65 -8.54 8.28 6.12
C PRO A 65 -7.30 7.76 6.85
N LYS A 66 -6.95 8.42 7.96
CA LYS A 66 -5.79 8.10 8.79
C LYS A 66 -6.22 7.15 9.92
N ARG A 67 -6.66 5.95 9.54
CA ARG A 67 -7.10 4.90 10.47
C ARG A 67 -6.46 3.56 10.12
N ASP A 68 -6.35 2.69 11.10
CA ASP A 68 -5.83 1.35 10.90
C ASP A 68 -6.73 0.54 9.96
N ALA A 69 -6.10 -0.31 9.15
CA ALA A 69 -6.76 -1.32 8.34
C ALA A 69 -5.95 -2.61 8.33
N LYS A 70 -6.67 -3.73 8.27
CA LYS A 70 -6.10 -5.07 8.28
C LYS A 70 -6.91 -5.97 7.34
N GLY A 71 -6.23 -6.95 6.76
CA GLY A 71 -6.86 -7.97 5.93
C GLY A 71 -5.83 -8.83 5.21
N VAL A 72 -6.30 -9.88 4.56
CA VAL A 72 -5.47 -10.70 3.67
C VAL A 72 -5.04 -9.86 2.47
N LEU A 73 -3.76 -9.92 2.10
CA LEU A 73 -3.24 -9.20 0.95
C LEU A 73 -3.63 -9.93 -0.34
N VAL A 74 -4.30 -9.23 -1.25
CA VAL A 74 -4.83 -9.82 -2.50
C VAL A 74 -4.35 -9.04 -3.70
N LEU A 75 -3.89 -9.77 -4.71
CA LEU A 75 -3.46 -9.24 -5.99
C LEU A 75 -4.59 -9.33 -7.03
N PRO A 76 -4.56 -8.48 -8.08
CA PRO A 76 -5.34 -8.71 -9.29
C PRO A 76 -5.13 -10.14 -9.81
N ALA A 77 -6.22 -10.78 -10.23
CA ALA A 77 -6.25 -12.19 -10.62
C ALA A 77 -5.40 -12.46 -11.87
N ALA A 78 -5.42 -11.55 -12.84
CA ALA A 78 -4.58 -11.65 -14.03
C ALA A 78 -3.25 -10.90 -13.83
N PRO A 79 -2.10 -11.48 -14.26
CA PRO A 79 -0.82 -10.78 -14.24
C PRO A 79 -0.79 -9.48 -15.07
N LEU A 80 -1.60 -9.40 -16.13
CA LEU A 80 -1.72 -8.21 -16.98
C LEU A 80 -2.44 -7.07 -16.25
N ASP A 81 -3.29 -7.40 -15.28
CA ASP A 81 -4.12 -6.43 -14.53
C ASP A 81 -3.47 -5.99 -13.23
N ARG A 82 -2.16 -6.23 -13.04
CA ARG A 82 -1.44 -5.88 -11.80
C ARG A 82 -1.52 -4.39 -11.44
N GLN A 83 -1.78 -3.54 -12.42
CA GLN A 83 -1.99 -2.11 -12.24
C GLN A 83 -3.43 -1.72 -11.91
N ALA A 84 -4.39 -2.66 -11.98
CA ALA A 84 -5.82 -2.45 -11.73
C ALA A 84 -6.39 -1.22 -12.46
N CYS A 85 -6.00 -1.02 -13.72
CA CYS A 85 -6.46 0.11 -14.52
C CYS A 85 -7.79 -0.16 -15.23
N ASP A 86 -8.14 -1.43 -15.48
CA ASP A 86 -9.44 -1.79 -16.04
C ASP A 86 -10.49 -1.81 -14.92
N PRO A 87 -11.67 -1.17 -15.09
CA PRO A 87 -12.74 -1.24 -14.11
C PRO A 87 -13.28 -2.66 -13.87
N ASN A 88 -13.05 -3.59 -14.80
CA ASN A 88 -13.39 -5.00 -14.68
C ASN A 88 -12.27 -5.85 -14.07
N THR A 89 -11.19 -5.22 -13.58
CA THR A 89 -10.09 -5.93 -12.91
C THR A 89 -10.63 -6.77 -11.76
N ARG A 90 -10.47 -8.08 -11.85
CA ARG A 90 -10.89 -9.00 -10.79
C ARG A 90 -9.78 -9.20 -9.77
N PHE A 91 -10.16 -9.37 -8.51
CA PHE A 91 -9.24 -9.69 -7.42
C PHE A 91 -9.50 -11.13 -6.96
N ALA A 92 -8.43 -11.90 -6.74
CA ALA A 92 -8.51 -13.28 -6.27
C ALA A 92 -8.76 -13.34 -4.75
N VAL A 93 -9.88 -12.77 -4.30
CA VAL A 93 -10.22 -12.65 -2.87
C VAL A 93 -10.63 -14.03 -2.33
N PRO A 94 -9.96 -14.56 -1.29
CA PRO A 94 -10.39 -15.80 -0.66
C PRO A 94 -11.78 -15.65 -0.04
N ALA A 95 -12.66 -16.65 -0.24
CA ALA A 95 -14.04 -16.61 0.25
C ALA A 95 -14.17 -16.41 1.77
N GLN A 96 -13.15 -16.82 2.54
CA GLN A 96 -13.10 -16.74 3.99
C GLN A 96 -12.27 -15.56 4.52
N ALA A 97 -11.79 -14.66 3.65
CA ALA A 97 -10.86 -13.61 4.06
C ALA A 97 -11.44 -12.60 5.07
N GLY A 98 -12.78 -12.47 5.14
CA GLY A 98 -13.46 -11.47 5.97
C GLY A 98 -13.14 -10.05 5.48
N ALA A 99 -11.97 -9.53 5.84
CA ALA A 99 -11.40 -8.28 5.33
C ALA A 99 -10.14 -8.56 4.50
N TRP A 100 -9.94 -7.79 3.43
CA TRP A 100 -8.81 -7.97 2.53
C TRP A 100 -8.28 -6.62 2.02
N VAL A 101 -6.98 -6.58 1.74
CA VAL A 101 -6.25 -5.40 1.31
C VAL A 101 -5.78 -5.62 -0.12
N ALA A 102 -6.10 -4.71 -1.03
CA ALA A 102 -5.68 -4.80 -2.43
C ALA A 102 -4.20 -4.40 -2.57
N LEU A 103 -3.38 -5.23 -3.21
CA LEU A 103 -2.00 -4.90 -3.56
C LEU A 103 -1.93 -4.60 -5.06
N ILE A 104 -1.63 -3.36 -5.43
CA ILE A 104 -1.71 -2.86 -6.80
C ILE A 104 -0.38 -2.23 -7.21
N ALA A 105 0.12 -2.55 -8.39
CA ALA A 105 1.33 -1.94 -8.92
C ALA A 105 1.06 -0.51 -9.38
N ARG A 106 2.04 0.38 -9.18
CA ARG A 106 2.10 1.67 -9.85
C ARG A 106 2.07 1.45 -11.36
N GLY A 107 1.39 2.34 -12.08
CA GLY A 107 1.16 2.19 -13.51
C GLY A 107 0.64 3.44 -14.16
N ASN A 108 0.00 3.26 -15.33
CA ASN A 108 -0.35 4.36 -16.23
C ASN A 108 -1.72 4.99 -15.95
N CYS A 109 -2.54 4.38 -15.10
CA CYS A 109 -3.79 4.97 -14.60
C CYS A 109 -3.59 5.69 -13.26
N THR A 110 -4.56 6.53 -12.90
CA THR A 110 -4.48 7.34 -11.69
C THR A 110 -4.60 6.50 -10.41
N TYR A 111 -4.13 7.04 -9.29
CA TYR A 111 -4.37 6.41 -7.98
C TYR A 111 -5.86 6.34 -7.65
N LYS A 112 -6.66 7.33 -8.08
CA LYS A 112 -8.12 7.33 -7.96
C LYS A 112 -8.73 6.07 -8.54
N ASP A 113 -8.36 5.76 -9.79
CA ASP A 113 -8.96 4.64 -10.52
C ASP A 113 -8.64 3.32 -9.81
N LYS A 114 -7.38 3.13 -9.41
CA LYS A 114 -6.92 1.96 -8.65
C LYS A 114 -7.72 1.78 -7.35
N ILE A 115 -7.87 2.87 -6.59
CA ILE A 115 -8.63 2.86 -5.33
C ILE A 115 -10.09 2.53 -5.59
N ARG A 116 -10.70 3.17 -6.60
CA ARG A 116 -12.10 2.97 -6.96
C ARG A 116 -12.38 1.54 -7.40
N HIS A 117 -11.50 0.95 -8.20
CA HIS A 117 -11.64 -0.42 -8.65
C HIS A 117 -11.53 -1.40 -7.48
N ALA A 118 -10.54 -1.23 -6.60
CA ALA A 118 -10.45 -2.05 -5.38
C ALA A 118 -11.67 -1.88 -4.46
N ALA A 119 -12.14 -0.65 -4.29
CA ALA A 119 -13.33 -0.33 -3.49
C ALA A 119 -14.60 -0.98 -4.05
N ALA A 120 -14.74 -1.05 -5.38
CA ALA A 120 -15.85 -1.73 -6.04
C ALA A 120 -15.89 -3.24 -5.75
N HIS A 121 -14.76 -3.82 -5.35
CA HIS A 121 -14.64 -5.22 -4.92
C HIS A 121 -14.66 -5.39 -3.39
N ASN A 122 -15.05 -4.36 -2.63
CA ASN A 122 -15.10 -4.35 -1.17
C ASN A 122 -13.73 -4.55 -0.49
N ALA A 123 -12.66 -4.01 -1.06
CA ALA A 123 -11.39 -3.93 -0.35
C ALA A 123 -11.53 -3.09 0.92
N SER A 124 -10.84 -3.47 2.00
CA SER A 124 -10.80 -2.70 3.25
C SER A 124 -9.72 -1.62 3.23
N ALA A 125 -8.69 -1.80 2.41
CA ALA A 125 -7.58 -0.89 2.17
C ALA A 125 -6.93 -1.16 0.82
N VAL A 126 -6.11 -0.23 0.34
CA VAL A 126 -5.31 -0.40 -0.89
C VAL A 126 -3.86 -0.07 -0.61
N VAL A 127 -2.97 -0.95 -1.04
CA VAL A 127 -1.52 -0.77 -1.06
C VAL A 127 -1.07 -0.60 -2.50
N ILE A 128 -0.42 0.53 -2.79
CA ILE A 128 0.16 0.80 -4.10
C ILE A 128 1.67 0.76 -4.02
N PHE A 129 2.28 -0.22 -4.69
CA PHE A 129 3.73 -0.43 -4.67
C PHE A 129 4.38 0.07 -5.96
N ASN A 130 5.57 0.67 -5.85
CA ASN A 130 6.32 1.14 -7.00
C ASN A 130 7.08 -0.03 -7.66
N VAL A 131 6.96 -0.19 -8.98
CA VAL A 131 7.68 -1.19 -9.77
C VAL A 131 8.69 -0.50 -10.68
N GLY A 132 9.98 -0.85 -10.55
CA GLY A 132 11.02 -0.44 -11.51
C GLY A 132 11.68 0.92 -11.29
N SER A 133 11.61 1.56 -10.11
CA SER A 133 12.46 2.72 -9.82
C SER A 133 13.90 2.28 -9.52
N THR A 134 14.85 2.83 -10.27
CA THR A 134 16.31 2.69 -10.01
C THR A 134 16.69 3.18 -8.60
N ASN A 135 15.92 4.11 -8.05
CA ASN A 135 15.93 4.46 -6.62
C ASN A 135 14.93 3.59 -5.87
N THR A 136 15.45 2.51 -5.25
CA THR A 136 14.64 1.53 -4.51
C THR A 136 14.19 1.99 -3.12
N ASN A 137 14.36 3.29 -2.81
CA ASN A 137 14.10 3.94 -1.52
C ASN A 137 13.01 5.04 -1.58
N ASP A 138 12.47 5.34 -2.76
CA ASP A 138 11.52 6.45 -2.92
C ASP A 138 10.09 6.04 -2.55
N THR A 139 9.62 6.49 -1.38
CA THR A 139 8.21 6.45 -0.99
C THR A 139 7.58 7.79 -1.32
N ILE A 140 6.71 7.79 -2.34
CA ILE A 140 6.11 9.03 -2.85
C ILE A 140 4.75 9.23 -2.20
N THR A 141 4.50 10.42 -1.62
CA THR A 141 3.14 10.82 -1.22
C THR A 141 2.28 10.83 -2.47
N MET A 142 1.22 10.02 -2.50
CA MET A 142 0.33 9.99 -3.65
C MET A 142 -0.69 11.12 -3.52
N PRO A 143 -0.66 12.14 -4.41
CA PRO A 143 -1.75 13.08 -4.53
C PRO A 143 -2.93 12.36 -5.20
N HIS A 144 -4.11 12.45 -4.60
CA HIS A 144 -5.36 11.95 -5.19
C HIS A 144 -6.43 13.00 -4.97
N SER A 145 -6.85 13.72 -6.02
CA SER A 145 -7.90 14.73 -5.93
C SER A 145 -9.27 14.07 -5.69
N GLY A 146 -9.72 14.10 -4.43
CA GLY A 146 -11.07 13.72 -4.04
C GLY A 146 -12.06 14.80 -4.45
N ARG A 147 -12.78 14.56 -5.56
CA ARG A 147 -14.07 15.16 -5.83
C ARG A 147 -14.98 14.12 -6.48
#